data_AF-A0A1Q7Z763-F1
#
_entry.id   AF-A0A1Q7Z763-F1
#
_cell.length_a   1.000
_cell.length_b   1.000
_cell.length_c   1.000
_cell.angle_alpha   90.00
_cell.angle_beta   90.00
_cell.angle_gamma   90.00
#
_symmetry.space_group_name_H-M   'P 1'
#
loop_
_entity.id
_entity.type
_entity.pdbx_description
1 polymer ?
#
loop_
_entity_poly.entity_id
_entity_poly.type
_entity_poly.pdbx_seq_one_letter_code
_entity_poly.pdbx_strand_id
1 'polypeptide(L)'
;MADLGRAGALVSSATTGSGVDIIAFNATLRHLYVPAADAATLHVLAVSPSGQLSSLGTAVTVSGAHCVTADDRGNAWTCDPDRGELLIYTDNLPPVVR
;
A
#
# COMPACT_ATOMS: atom_id res chain seq x y z
N MET A 1 -3.12 4.50 -11.50
CA MET A 1 -4.33 3.81 -12.02
C MET A 1 -3.88 2.51 -12.67
N ALA A 2 -4.34 1.37 -12.17
CA ALA A 2 -4.08 0.06 -12.81
C ALA A 2 -5.33 -0.33 -13.61
N ASP A 3 -5.18 -0.61 -14.91
CA ASP A 3 -6.27 -1.11 -15.75
C ASP A 3 -6.20 -2.65 -15.82
N LEU A 4 -7.28 -3.30 -15.40
CA LEU A 4 -7.43 -4.76 -15.45
C LEU A 4 -8.11 -5.22 -16.76
N GLY A 5 -7.90 -4.46 -17.85
CA GLY A 5 -8.61 -4.66 -19.12
C GLY A 5 -10.09 -4.30 -19.01
N ARG A 6 -10.43 -3.37 -18.11
CA ARG A 6 -11.81 -2.94 -17.81
C ARG A 6 -12.12 -1.57 -18.41
N ALA A 7 -11.30 -1.09 -19.35
CA ALA A 7 -11.48 0.18 -20.04
C ALA A 7 -11.63 1.36 -19.07
N GLY A 8 -10.84 1.34 -17.99
CA GLY A 8 -10.86 2.39 -16.96
C GLY A 8 -12.06 2.38 -16.01
N ALA A 9 -12.91 1.34 -16.04
CA ALA A 9 -13.97 1.20 -15.04
C ALA A 9 -13.40 1.04 -13.62
N LEU A 10 -14.05 1.66 -12.63
CA LEU A 10 -13.75 1.42 -11.22
C LEU A 10 -14.06 -0.04 -10.87
N VAL A 11 -13.05 -0.80 -10.48
CA VAL A 11 -13.18 -2.23 -10.14
C VAL A 11 -13.49 -2.44 -8.66
N SER A 12 -12.86 -1.66 -7.79
CA SER A 12 -12.98 -1.76 -6.34
C SER A 12 -12.46 -0.47 -5.69
N SER A 13 -12.88 -0.21 -4.45
CA SER A 13 -12.41 0.89 -3.62
C SER A 13 -12.24 0.42 -2.17
N ALA A 14 -11.37 1.09 -1.43
CA ALA A 14 -11.13 0.83 -0.02
C ALA A 14 -10.95 2.15 0.73
N THR A 15 -11.40 2.18 1.98
CA THR A 15 -11.17 3.31 2.89
C THR A 15 -9.79 3.19 3.54
N THR A 16 -9.05 4.28 3.57
CA THR A 16 -7.74 4.41 4.24
C THR A 16 -7.73 5.66 5.14
N GLY A 17 -6.57 6.02 5.69
CA GLY A 17 -6.34 7.32 6.32
C GLY A 17 -6.24 8.48 5.33
N SER A 18 -6.25 9.71 5.85
CA SER A 18 -6.09 10.96 5.09
C SER A 18 -4.63 11.20 4.66
N GLY A 19 -4.45 11.93 3.55
CA GLY A 19 -3.13 12.26 3.02
C GLY A 19 -2.51 11.16 2.16
N VAL A 20 -3.32 10.42 1.38
CA VAL A 20 -2.82 9.44 0.42
C VAL A 20 -2.22 10.15 -0.79
N ASP A 21 -1.02 9.73 -1.19
CA ASP A 21 -0.34 10.23 -2.40
C ASP A 21 0.18 9.09 -3.28
N ILE A 22 1.41 8.61 -3.06
CA ILE A 22 2.01 7.56 -3.88
C ILE A 22 1.82 6.20 -3.20
N ILE A 23 1.18 5.27 -3.91
CA ILE A 23 0.95 3.87 -3.49
C ILE A 23 1.92 2.92 -4.19
N ALA A 24 2.22 1.77 -3.58
CA ALA A 24 3.06 0.73 -4.18
C ALA A 24 2.39 -0.64 -4.13
N PHE A 25 2.70 -1.49 -5.11
CA PHE A 25 2.16 -2.83 -5.22
C PHE A 25 3.29 -3.86 -5.26
N ASN A 26 3.24 -4.85 -4.38
CA ASN A 26 4.11 -6.03 -4.45
C ASN A 26 3.39 -7.12 -5.25
N ALA A 27 3.94 -7.49 -6.41
CA ALA A 27 3.32 -8.47 -7.30
C ALA A 27 3.41 -9.92 -6.79
N THR A 28 4.42 -10.24 -5.96
CA THR A 28 4.62 -11.57 -5.37
C THR A 28 3.56 -11.85 -4.31
N LEU A 29 3.32 -10.88 -3.40
CA LEU A 29 2.31 -10.98 -2.36
C LEU A 29 0.91 -10.60 -2.84
N ARG A 30 0.85 -9.78 -3.90
CA ARG A 30 -0.35 -9.09 -4.38
C ARG A 30 -0.95 -8.16 -3.34
N HIS A 31 -0.08 -7.47 -2.61
CA HIS A 31 -0.45 -6.49 -1.61
C HIS A 31 -0.21 -5.08 -2.14
N LEU A 32 -1.14 -4.18 -1.83
CA LEU A 32 -1.08 -2.76 -2.10
C LEU A 32 -0.80 -2.02 -0.80
N TYR A 33 0.26 -1.22 -0.80
CA TYR A 33 0.68 -0.38 0.30
C TYR A 33 0.21 1.05 0.04
N VAL A 34 -0.59 1.58 0.96
CA VAL A 34 -1.24 2.89 0.83
C VAL A 34 -0.84 3.76 2.03
N PRO A 35 0.18 4.63 1.89
CA PRO A 35 0.54 5.57 2.93
C PRO A 35 -0.55 6.63 3.07
N ALA A 36 -0.79 7.05 4.30
CA ALA A 36 -1.73 8.11 4.65
C ALA A 36 -0.98 9.12 5.54
N ALA A 37 -0.40 10.13 4.89
CA ALA A 37 0.57 11.03 5.49
C ALA A 37 0.01 11.82 6.68
N ASP A 38 -1.22 12.29 6.58
CA ASP A 38 -1.85 13.09 7.63
C ASP A 38 -2.32 12.21 8.81
N ALA A 39 -2.63 10.95 8.52
CA ALA A 39 -3.04 9.98 9.53
C ALA A 39 -1.85 9.25 10.19
N ALA A 40 -0.63 9.44 9.67
CA ALA A 40 0.57 8.72 10.09
C ALA A 40 0.40 7.19 10.08
N THR A 41 -0.19 6.66 9.00
CA THR A 41 -0.36 5.22 8.82
C THR A 41 0.06 4.71 7.44
N LEU A 42 0.34 3.41 7.37
CA LEU A 42 0.48 2.64 6.14
C LEU A 42 -0.58 1.54 6.13
N HIS A 43 -1.55 1.63 5.21
CA HIS A 43 -2.54 0.58 5.01
C HIS A 43 -1.99 -0.50 4.08
N VAL A 44 -2.24 -1.76 4.42
CA VAL A 44 -1.91 -2.93 3.59
C VAL A 44 -3.19 -3.56 3.11
N LEU A 45 -3.39 -3.62 1.80
CA LEU A 45 -4.58 -4.18 1.17
C LEU A 45 -4.20 -5.40 0.31
N ALA A 46 -4.94 -6.48 0.41
CA ALA A 46 -4.89 -7.58 -0.55
C ALA A 46 -5.58 -7.17 -1.85
N VAL A 47 -5.02 -7.60 -2.98
CA VAL A 47 -5.61 -7.44 -4.32
C VAL A 47 -5.94 -8.81 -4.90
N SER A 48 -7.23 -9.14 -4.99
CA SER A 48 -7.69 -10.41 -5.55
C SER A 48 -7.37 -10.55 -7.06
N PRO A 49 -7.42 -11.75 -7.66
CA PRO A 49 -7.32 -11.94 -9.12
C PRO A 49 -8.25 -11.04 -9.94
N SER A 50 -9.44 -10.74 -9.42
CA SER A 50 -10.43 -9.86 -10.06
C SER A 50 -10.25 -8.38 -9.73
N GLY A 51 -9.22 -8.01 -8.95
CA GLY A 51 -8.94 -6.63 -8.56
C GLY A 51 -9.71 -6.13 -7.34
N GLN A 52 -10.38 -7.02 -6.61
CA GLN A 52 -11.08 -6.64 -5.38
C GLN A 52 -10.07 -6.34 -4.27
N LEU A 53 -10.29 -5.23 -3.58
CA LEU A 53 -9.47 -4.77 -2.47
C LEU A 53 -10.07 -5.28 -1.14
N SER A 54 -9.21 -5.80 -0.26
CA SER A 54 -9.58 -6.13 1.12
C SER A 54 -8.48 -5.71 2.07
N SER A 55 -8.84 -5.11 3.20
CA SER A 55 -7.87 -4.71 4.23
C SER A 55 -7.20 -5.94 4.86
N LEU A 56 -5.88 -5.94 4.90
CA LEU A 56 -5.08 -6.90 5.65
C LEU A 56 -4.56 -6.34 6.97
N GLY A 57 -4.42 -5.01 7.06
CA GLY A 57 -4.00 -4.35 8.28
C GLY A 57 -3.53 -2.92 8.04
N THR A 58 -3.08 -2.31 9.13
CA THR A 58 -2.53 -0.96 9.15
C THR A 58 -1.31 -0.93 10.06
N ALA A 59 -0.21 -0.40 9.56
CA ALA A 59 0.98 -0.10 10.35
C ALA A 59 1.02 1.39 10.70
N VAL A 60 1.61 1.72 11.85
CA VAL A 60 1.88 3.11 12.23
C VAL A 60 3.12 3.59 11.47
N THR A 61 3.08 4.82 10.98
CA THR A 61 4.21 5.53 10.39
C THR A 61 4.40 6.87 11.10
N VAL A 62 4.86 7.90 10.40
CA VAL A 62 5.01 9.28 10.89
C VAL A 62 4.20 10.24 10.03
N SER A 63 3.88 11.40 10.60
CA SER A 63 3.23 12.48 9.85
C SER A 63 4.08 12.86 8.64
N GLY A 64 3.43 13.08 7.49
CA GLY A 64 4.13 13.45 6.26
C GLY A 64 4.76 12.28 5.49
N ALA A 65 4.66 11.04 5.98
CA ALA A 65 5.06 9.84 5.24
C ALA A 65 4.09 9.56 4.07
N HIS A 66 4.25 10.27 2.95
CA HIS A 66 3.30 10.32 1.83
C HIS A 66 3.63 9.39 0.66
N CYS A 67 4.88 8.96 0.55
CA CYS A 67 5.34 8.11 -0.54
C CYS A 67 5.74 6.73 -0.04
N VAL A 68 5.48 5.69 -0.84
CA VAL A 68 5.93 4.32 -0.56
C VAL A 68 6.46 3.65 -1.83
N THR A 69 7.47 2.79 -1.68
CA THR A 69 7.89 1.82 -2.70
C THR A 69 7.97 0.43 -2.08
N ALA A 70 7.93 -0.63 -2.88
CA ALA A 70 8.01 -2.01 -2.39
C ALA A 70 8.90 -2.86 -3.29
N ASP A 71 9.53 -3.89 -2.70
CA ASP A 71 10.31 -4.89 -3.41
C ASP A 71 9.49 -6.18 -3.62
N ASP A 72 10.13 -7.19 -4.19
CA ASP A 72 9.58 -8.54 -4.39
C ASP A 72 9.84 -9.48 -3.19
N ARG A 73 10.40 -8.98 -2.10
CA ARG A 73 10.79 -9.74 -0.88
C ARG A 73 9.93 -9.40 0.33
N GLY A 74 8.85 -8.66 0.14
CA GLY A 74 7.91 -8.31 1.21
C GLY A 74 8.35 -7.11 2.04
N ASN A 75 9.11 -6.18 1.48
CA ASN A 75 9.41 -4.92 2.13
C ASN A 75 8.69 -3.77 1.44
N ALA A 76 8.18 -2.85 2.24
CA ALA A 76 7.69 -1.55 1.80
C ALA A 76 8.46 -0.45 2.54
N TRP A 77 8.90 0.58 1.82
CA TRP A 77 9.65 1.70 2.38
C TRP A 77 8.91 3.00 2.18
N THR A 78 8.80 3.78 3.25
CA THR A 78 8.25 5.15 3.22
C THR A 78 9.26 6.14 3.78
N CYS A 79 9.07 7.43 3.50
CA CYS A 79 9.96 8.49 3.96
C CYS A 79 9.52 9.01 5.33
N ASP A 80 10.49 9.30 6.19
CA ASP A 80 10.34 10.24 7.31
C ASP A 80 10.89 11.59 6.85
N PRO A 81 10.02 12.55 6.45
CA PRO A 81 10.47 13.82 5.89
C PRO A 81 11.12 14.74 6.93
N ASP A 82 10.77 14.62 8.21
CA ASP A 82 11.28 15.49 9.26
C ASP A 82 12.70 15.08 9.68
N ARG A 83 13.01 13.79 9.57
CA ARG A 83 14.30 13.22 9.98
C ARG A 83 15.22 12.87 8.81
N GLY A 84 14.70 12.89 7.57
CA GLY A 84 15.46 12.52 6.38
C GLY A 84 15.81 11.03 6.34
N GLU A 85 14.93 10.18 6.88
CA GLU A 85 15.14 8.74 7.02
C GLU A 85 14.17 7.93 6.13
N LEU A 86 14.48 6.64 5.94
CA LEU A 86 13.56 5.67 5.38
C LEU A 86 13.03 4.76 6.48
N LEU A 87 11.72 4.65 6.57
CA LEU A 87 11.03 3.68 7.42
C LEU A 87 10.75 2.43 6.59
N ILE A 88 11.02 1.25 7.17
CA ILE A 88 10.72 -0.04 6.54
C ILE A 88 9.56 -0.72 7.25
N TYR A 89 8.59 -1.17 6.46
CA TYR A 89 7.57 -2.12 6.86
C TYR A 89 7.90 -3.48 6.24
N THR A 90 8.14 -4.48 7.06
CA THR A 90 8.32 -5.87 6.62
C THR A 90 6.98 -6.60 6.65
N ASP A 91 6.47 -6.88 5.46
CA ASP A 91 5.22 -7.57 5.22
C ASP A 91 5.40 -9.09 5.34
N ASN A 92 4.98 -9.63 6.48
CA ASN A 92 4.97 -11.06 6.76
C ASN A 92 3.58 -11.68 6.58
N LEU A 93 2.65 -10.97 5.92
CA LEU A 93 1.29 -11.45 5.73
C LEU A 93 1.25 -12.48 4.58
N PRO A 94 0.32 -13.46 4.64
CA PRO A 94 0.22 -14.47 3.58
C PRO A 94 -0.07 -13.84 2.21
N PRO A 95 0.54 -14.33 1.12
CA PRO A 95 0.25 -13.84 -0.23
C PRO A 95 -1.17 -14.18 -0.67
N VAL A 96 -1.75 -13.35 -1.55
CA VAL A 96 -3.02 -13.68 -2.21
C VAL A 96 -2.78 -14.71 -3.31
N VAL A 97 -3.31 -15.92 -3.12
CA VAL A 97 -3.23 -17.01 -4.10
C VAL A 97 -4.06 -16.68 -5.35
N ARG A 98 -3.60 -17.16 -6.51
CA ARG A 98 -4.31 -17.03 -7.79
C ARG A 98 -5.58 -17.87 -7.84
#